data_AF-A0A927BWK0-F1
#
_entry.id   AF-A0A927BWK0-F1
#
_cell.length_a   1.000
_cell.length_b   1.000
_cell.length_c   1.000
_cell.angle_alpha   90.00
_cell.angle_beta   90.00
_cell.angle_gamma   90.00
#
_symmetry.space_group_name_H-M   'P 1'
#
loop_
_entity.id
_entity.type
_entity.pdbx_description
1 polymer ?
#
loop_
_entity_poly.entity_id
_entity_poly.type
_entity_poly.pdbx_seq_one_letter_code
_entity_poly.pdbx_strand_id
1 'polypeptide(L)'
;MDAEARYSRQLRFAPIGREGQRRLGAAVVLIVGVGALGASLAQHLVRAGVGSVRLADRDYVELSNLQRQTLFDEDDARASLPKAVAAARRLQAINSAVRVEPHVLDVHAGSLDPLLAGVQLVLDGTDNAQTRLLLSEACYRRGLPLVYGGVAGSGGMSALLEPGRTACLRCLIGADAPESPDGLTCESLGVIGPAVEFTAALQAAEALKWLAGDAAALRRTLVAFELWPFGLRELALPEPADDCPVCGGGGCSAVAAPVERRYTGMAEAGGPAARTAEQRAPTARLAGHPVGHGERAESEERVAKRRDARSAPRGETTVRSDGQPGQTQATVLCGRDTVQVTLGVPLALREWGERLVARGLEVAANPYLVRAELKDGRRLVLFGDGRVLVQGTADAQEALALCGKFVDPETAGAAAQGGGRRTTI
;
A
#
# COMPACT_ATOMS: atom_id res chain seq x y z
N MET A 1 -17.52 22.23 -17.58
CA MET A 1 -16.22 22.87 -17.32
C MET A 1 -15.33 22.56 -18.51
N ASP A 2 -14.67 23.54 -19.11
CA ASP A 2 -13.84 23.32 -20.29
C ASP A 2 -12.56 22.52 -19.94
N ALA A 3 -12.41 21.35 -20.56
CA ALA A 3 -11.25 20.48 -20.36
C ALA A 3 -9.96 21.13 -20.92
N GLU A 4 -10.05 21.93 -21.99
CA GLU A 4 -8.89 22.63 -22.54
C GLU A 4 -8.37 23.68 -21.56
N ALA A 5 -9.26 24.50 -20.98
CA ALA A 5 -8.88 25.47 -19.95
C ALA A 5 -8.24 24.80 -18.73
N ARG A 6 -8.87 23.74 -18.19
CA ARG A 6 -8.39 23.03 -16.99
C ARG A 6 -6.99 22.44 -17.20
N TYR A 7 -6.76 21.76 -18.32
CA TYR A 7 -5.49 21.05 -18.58
C TYR A 7 -4.51 21.85 -19.45
N SER A 8 -4.76 23.13 -19.68
CA SER A 8 -3.95 24.01 -20.54
C SER A 8 -2.43 23.95 -20.29
N ARG A 9 -1.96 23.78 -19.05
CA ARG A 9 -0.52 23.63 -18.75
C ARG A 9 0.01 22.25 -19.14
N GLN A 10 -0.78 21.21 -18.91
CA GLN A 10 -0.45 19.83 -19.26
C GLN A 10 -0.47 19.63 -20.80
N LEU A 11 -1.42 20.25 -21.49
CA LEU A 11 -1.53 20.25 -22.95
C LEU A 11 -0.33 20.91 -23.65
N ARG A 12 0.36 21.86 -22.99
CA ARG A 12 1.57 22.51 -23.51
C ARG A 12 2.81 21.65 -23.36
N PHE A 13 2.80 20.67 -22.46
CA PHE A 13 3.91 19.74 -22.31
C PHE A 13 3.86 18.72 -23.45
N ALA A 14 4.73 18.89 -24.44
CA ALA A 14 4.67 18.16 -25.72
C ALA A 14 4.56 16.62 -25.60
N PRO A 15 5.25 15.93 -24.65
CA PRO A 15 5.09 14.48 -24.48
C PRO A 15 3.68 14.04 -24.08
N ILE A 16 2.88 14.91 -23.43
CA ILE A 16 1.45 14.64 -23.19
C ILE A 16 0.64 15.21 -24.35
N GLY A 17 0.70 16.52 -24.58
CA GLY A 17 -0.04 17.18 -25.65
C GLY A 17 -1.56 16.93 -25.60
N ARG A 18 -2.24 17.22 -26.71
CA ARG A 18 -3.70 16.99 -26.84
C ARG A 18 -4.05 15.51 -26.86
N GLU A 19 -3.26 14.71 -27.55
CA GLU A 19 -3.52 13.28 -27.70
C GLU A 19 -3.30 12.51 -26.40
N GLY A 20 -2.20 12.75 -25.69
CA GLY A 20 -1.96 12.15 -24.38
C GLY A 20 -3.03 12.55 -23.36
N GLN A 21 -3.50 13.81 -23.39
CA GLN A 21 -4.62 14.23 -22.54
C GLN A 21 -5.93 13.49 -22.87
N ARG A 22 -6.22 13.28 -24.17
CA ARG A 22 -7.38 12.48 -24.62
C ARG A 22 -7.29 11.05 -24.10
N ARG A 23 -6.10 10.43 -24.18
CA ARG A 23 -5.85 9.08 -23.68
C ARG A 23 -5.99 8.98 -22.16
N LEU A 24 -5.45 9.95 -21.42
CA LEU A 24 -5.65 10.06 -19.97
C LEU A 24 -7.15 10.10 -19.65
N GLY A 25 -7.92 10.95 -20.33
CA GLY A 25 -9.37 11.07 -20.13
C GLY A 25 -10.18 9.81 -20.47
N ALA A 26 -9.63 8.88 -21.26
CA ALA A 26 -10.26 7.60 -21.59
C ALA A 26 -9.76 6.43 -20.70
N ALA A 27 -8.78 6.68 -19.84
CA ALA A 27 -8.14 5.65 -19.02
C ALA A 27 -8.92 5.34 -17.73
N VAL A 28 -8.76 4.11 -17.27
CA VAL A 28 -9.25 3.49 -16.05
C VAL A 28 -8.03 2.93 -15.31
N VAL A 29 -7.72 3.51 -14.16
CA VAL A 29 -6.58 3.13 -13.32
C VAL A 29 -7.08 2.57 -11.99
N LEU A 30 -6.49 1.46 -11.54
CA LEU A 30 -6.71 0.91 -10.21
C LEU A 30 -5.56 1.32 -9.29
N ILE A 31 -5.88 1.85 -8.11
CA ILE A 31 -4.93 2.07 -7.02
C ILE A 31 -5.32 1.15 -5.87
N VAL A 32 -4.39 0.29 -5.45
CA VAL A 32 -4.59 -0.62 -4.33
C VAL A 32 -3.80 -0.12 -3.13
N GLY A 33 -4.48 0.08 -2.00
CA GLY A 33 -3.98 0.84 -0.86
C GLY A 33 -4.12 2.34 -1.11
N VAL A 34 -4.88 3.02 -0.26
CA VAL A 34 -5.18 4.45 -0.25
C VAL A 34 -4.67 5.05 1.07
N GLY A 35 -3.52 4.55 1.54
CA GLY A 35 -2.73 5.12 2.61
C GLY A 35 -1.84 6.26 2.10
N ALA A 36 -0.62 6.35 2.61
CA ALA A 36 0.28 7.47 2.31
C ALA A 36 0.62 7.59 0.81
N LEU A 37 1.14 6.52 0.18
CA LEU A 37 1.45 6.57 -1.25
C LEU A 37 0.18 6.64 -2.08
N GLY A 38 -0.76 5.73 -1.85
CA GLY A 38 -1.99 5.62 -2.64
C GLY A 38 -2.82 6.90 -2.70
N ALA A 39 -2.93 7.62 -1.57
CA ALA A 39 -3.60 8.91 -1.54
C ALA A 39 -2.91 9.97 -2.40
N SER A 40 -1.56 10.04 -2.37
CA SER A 40 -0.78 10.94 -3.22
C SER A 40 -0.91 10.56 -4.70
N LEU A 41 -0.81 9.26 -5.04
CA LEU A 41 -1.02 8.75 -6.40
C LEU A 41 -2.40 9.13 -6.95
N ALA A 42 -3.45 8.93 -6.14
CA ALA A 42 -4.81 9.29 -6.53
C ALA A 42 -4.95 10.79 -6.81
N GLN A 43 -4.31 11.64 -5.99
CA GLN A 43 -4.25 13.08 -6.26
C GLN A 43 -3.58 13.39 -7.60
N HIS A 44 -2.44 12.77 -7.90
CA HIS A 44 -1.76 12.97 -9.18
C HIS A 44 -2.63 12.59 -10.37
N LEU A 45 -3.24 11.40 -10.36
CA LEU A 45 -4.05 10.92 -11.49
C LEU A 45 -5.32 11.75 -11.70
N VAL A 46 -6.04 12.06 -10.62
CA VAL A 46 -7.28 12.84 -10.69
C VAL A 46 -7.00 14.27 -11.15
N ARG A 47 -5.91 14.89 -10.68
CA ARG A 47 -5.50 16.23 -11.13
C ARG A 47 -5.02 16.24 -12.58
N ALA A 48 -4.39 15.16 -13.04
CA ALA A 48 -3.96 14.99 -14.43
C ALA A 48 -5.12 14.69 -15.40
N GLY A 49 -6.31 14.40 -14.89
CA GLY A 49 -7.50 14.15 -15.71
C GLY A 49 -7.60 12.72 -16.25
N VAL A 50 -7.11 11.73 -15.49
CA VAL A 50 -7.40 10.32 -15.77
C VAL A 50 -8.91 10.10 -15.70
N GLY A 51 -9.51 9.46 -16.71
CA GLY A 51 -10.96 9.34 -16.86
C GLY A 51 -11.66 8.67 -15.67
N SER A 52 -11.11 7.56 -15.20
CA SER A 52 -11.62 6.81 -14.06
C SER A 52 -10.50 6.32 -13.16
N VAL A 53 -10.65 6.52 -11.84
CA VAL A 53 -9.71 6.06 -10.82
C VAL A 53 -10.47 5.20 -9.81
N ARG A 54 -10.17 3.91 -9.78
CA ARG A 54 -10.68 2.96 -8.79
C ARG A 54 -9.74 2.93 -7.59
N LEU A 55 -10.31 3.04 -6.40
CA LEU A 55 -9.58 3.08 -5.14
C LEU A 55 -9.99 1.87 -4.30
N ALA A 56 -9.06 0.97 -4.00
CA ALA A 56 -9.31 -0.17 -3.12
C ALA A 56 -8.52 -0.01 -1.82
N ASP A 57 -9.23 0.12 -0.70
CA ASP A 57 -8.62 0.15 0.63
C ASP A 57 -9.60 -0.39 1.67
N ARG A 58 -9.07 -1.12 2.66
CA ARG A 58 -9.84 -1.81 3.68
C ARG A 58 -9.94 -1.04 5.00
N ASP A 59 -9.08 -0.05 5.18
CA ASP A 59 -8.88 0.72 6.40
C ASP A 59 -9.78 1.97 6.42
N TYR A 60 -9.81 2.61 7.59
CA TYR A 60 -10.42 3.90 7.83
C TYR A 60 -9.36 4.93 8.25
N VAL A 61 -9.72 6.20 8.19
CA VAL A 61 -8.82 7.30 8.54
C VAL A 61 -8.64 7.35 10.06
N GLU A 62 -7.37 7.44 10.50
CA GLU A 62 -6.99 7.61 11.91
C GLU A 62 -6.13 8.86 12.10
N LEU A 63 -6.11 9.43 13.31
CA LEU A 63 -5.33 10.65 13.61
C LEU A 63 -3.83 10.47 13.34
N SER A 64 -3.28 9.29 13.67
CA SER A 64 -1.87 8.92 13.42
C SER A 64 -1.50 8.88 11.93
N ASN A 65 -2.50 8.83 11.04
CA ASN A 65 -2.29 8.79 9.61
C ASN A 65 -2.00 10.19 9.03
N LEU A 66 -2.52 11.24 9.67
CA LEU A 66 -2.54 12.60 9.10
C LEU A 66 -1.15 13.21 8.89
N GLN A 67 -0.12 12.74 9.61
CA GLN A 67 1.25 13.24 9.44
C GLN A 67 1.84 12.97 8.04
N ARG A 68 1.32 11.97 7.31
CA ARG A 68 1.84 11.56 5.98
C ARG A 68 0.78 11.33 4.91
N GLN A 69 -0.50 11.23 5.28
CA GLN A 69 -1.59 10.96 4.34
C GLN A 69 -2.31 12.27 4.02
N THR A 70 -1.69 13.05 3.12
CA THR A 70 -2.05 14.45 2.82
C THR A 70 -3.45 14.66 2.26
N LEU A 71 -4.11 13.58 1.81
CA LEU A 71 -5.48 13.63 1.35
C LEU A 71 -6.49 13.64 2.49
N PHE A 72 -6.15 13.31 3.74
CA PHE A 72 -7.12 13.22 4.85
C PHE A 72 -7.00 14.38 5.85
N ASP A 73 -8.06 14.62 6.62
CA ASP A 73 -8.09 15.63 7.69
C ASP A 73 -8.64 15.04 9.01
N GLU A 74 -8.68 15.88 10.04
CA GLU A 74 -9.17 15.47 11.36
C GLU A 74 -10.66 15.14 11.41
N ASP A 75 -11.48 15.73 10.53
CA ASP A 75 -12.92 15.42 10.48
C ASP A 75 -13.15 13.99 10.00
N ASP A 76 -12.39 13.55 9.00
CA ASP A 76 -12.42 12.15 8.57
C ASP A 76 -11.96 11.19 9.65
N ALA A 77 -10.90 11.56 10.38
CA ALA A 77 -10.37 10.74 11.47
C ALA A 77 -11.38 10.61 12.60
N ARG A 78 -11.99 11.73 13.02
CA ARG A 78 -13.08 11.74 14.02
C ARG A 78 -14.25 10.89 13.58
N ALA A 79 -14.66 10.99 12.32
CA ALA A 79 -15.76 10.23 11.75
C ALA A 79 -15.40 8.76 11.43
N SER A 80 -14.10 8.40 11.45
CA SER A 80 -13.59 7.08 11.05
C SER A 80 -14.11 6.67 9.67
N LEU A 81 -14.03 7.59 8.71
CA LEU A 81 -14.46 7.29 7.35
C LEU A 81 -13.50 6.28 6.71
N PRO A 82 -14.01 5.30 5.92
CA PRO A 82 -13.15 4.45 5.12
C PRO A 82 -12.23 5.28 4.22
N LYS A 83 -10.95 4.93 4.13
CA LYS A 83 -9.95 5.71 3.37
C LYS A 83 -10.36 5.89 1.91
N ALA A 84 -10.83 4.82 1.27
CA ALA A 84 -11.30 4.87 -0.12
C ALA A 84 -12.46 5.88 -0.30
N VAL A 85 -13.41 5.92 0.64
CA VAL A 85 -14.57 6.82 0.60
C VAL A 85 -14.16 8.27 0.85
N ALA A 86 -13.35 8.50 1.89
CA ALA A 86 -12.83 9.82 2.22
C ALA A 86 -12.00 10.41 1.05
N ALA A 87 -11.16 9.58 0.44
CA ALA A 87 -10.37 9.93 -0.72
C ALA A 87 -11.27 10.28 -1.91
N ALA A 88 -12.25 9.43 -2.25
CA ALA A 88 -13.17 9.68 -3.35
C ALA A 88 -13.92 11.01 -3.18
N ARG A 89 -14.43 11.30 -1.98
CA ARG A 89 -15.12 12.57 -1.68
C ARG A 89 -14.24 13.78 -1.99
N ARG A 90 -12.98 13.79 -1.51
CA ARG A 90 -12.06 14.92 -1.76
C ARG A 90 -11.61 15.01 -3.20
N LEU A 91 -11.30 13.88 -3.83
CA LEU A 91 -10.84 13.85 -5.22
C LEU A 91 -11.94 14.32 -6.18
N GLN A 92 -13.19 13.96 -5.93
CA GLN A 92 -14.33 14.46 -6.71
C GLN A 92 -14.49 15.99 -6.58
N ALA A 93 -14.20 16.55 -5.39
CA ALA A 93 -14.19 18.01 -5.19
C ALA A 93 -13.02 18.70 -5.92
N ILE A 94 -11.88 18.03 -6.07
CA ILE A 94 -10.72 18.52 -6.83
C ILE A 94 -11.00 18.50 -8.34
N ASN A 95 -11.57 17.41 -8.86
CA ASN A 95 -11.85 17.25 -10.27
C ASN A 95 -13.13 16.45 -10.52
N SER A 96 -14.24 17.18 -10.62
CA SER A 96 -15.57 16.58 -10.82
C SER A 96 -15.75 15.91 -12.19
N ALA A 97 -14.83 16.10 -13.14
CA ALA A 97 -14.86 15.46 -14.45
C ALA A 97 -14.26 14.03 -14.45
N VAL A 98 -13.54 13.67 -13.38
CA VAL A 98 -12.97 12.34 -13.20
C VAL A 98 -13.96 11.48 -12.43
N ARG A 99 -14.14 10.23 -12.85
CA ARG A 99 -14.93 9.25 -12.09
C ARG A 99 -14.03 8.62 -11.03
N VAL A 100 -14.36 8.80 -9.76
CA VAL A 100 -13.63 8.16 -8.66
C VAL A 100 -14.51 7.09 -8.02
N GLU A 101 -14.07 5.83 -8.07
CA GLU A 101 -14.82 4.65 -7.63
C GLU A 101 -14.20 4.09 -6.34
N PRO A 102 -14.79 4.35 -5.16
CA PRO A 102 -14.29 3.80 -3.90
C PRO A 102 -14.76 2.35 -3.69
N HIS A 103 -13.82 1.47 -3.37
CA HIS A 103 -14.05 0.08 -2.98
C HIS A 103 -13.49 -0.13 -1.57
N VAL A 104 -14.40 -0.24 -0.59
CA VAL A 104 -14.04 -0.54 0.80
C VAL A 104 -13.99 -2.06 0.98
N LEU A 105 -12.84 -2.66 0.72
CA LEU A 105 -12.67 -4.10 0.80
C LEU A 105 -11.21 -4.49 1.04
N ASP A 106 -11.03 -5.68 1.59
CA ASP A 106 -9.72 -6.32 1.70
C ASP A 106 -9.31 -6.97 0.38
N VAL A 107 -8.05 -6.75 -0.02
CA VAL A 107 -7.54 -7.22 -1.31
C VAL A 107 -6.91 -8.60 -1.15
N HIS A 108 -7.60 -9.59 -1.70
CA HIS A 108 -7.19 -10.99 -1.72
C HIS A 108 -7.48 -11.60 -3.10
N ALA A 109 -7.05 -12.84 -3.33
CA ALA A 109 -7.18 -13.49 -4.64
C ALA A 109 -8.61 -13.43 -5.22
N GLY A 110 -9.62 -13.68 -4.37
CA GLY A 110 -11.04 -13.60 -4.77
C GLY A 110 -11.62 -12.20 -5.00
N SER A 111 -11.00 -11.12 -4.51
CA SER A 111 -11.54 -9.75 -4.63
C SER A 111 -10.86 -8.92 -5.71
N LEU A 112 -9.69 -9.34 -6.21
CA LEU A 112 -8.93 -8.62 -7.25
C LEU A 112 -9.59 -8.69 -8.63
N ASP A 113 -10.17 -9.82 -8.99
CA ASP A 113 -10.65 -10.09 -10.34
C ASP A 113 -11.70 -9.06 -10.82
N PRO A 114 -12.74 -8.74 -10.02
CA PRO A 114 -13.69 -7.68 -10.38
C PRO A 114 -13.04 -6.29 -10.47
N LEU A 115 -12.06 -5.99 -9.61
CA LEU A 115 -11.39 -4.69 -9.59
C LEU A 115 -10.56 -4.43 -10.85
N LEU A 116 -9.98 -5.48 -11.43
CA LEU A 116 -9.10 -5.40 -12.60
C LEU A 116 -9.87 -5.32 -13.93
N ALA A 117 -11.19 -5.54 -13.93
CA ALA A 117 -12.00 -5.55 -15.14
C ALA A 117 -12.00 -4.19 -15.87
N GLY A 118 -11.43 -4.13 -17.08
CA GLY A 118 -11.37 -2.91 -17.90
C GLY A 118 -10.32 -1.88 -17.44
N VAL A 119 -9.46 -2.24 -16.48
CA VAL A 119 -8.33 -1.42 -16.04
C VAL A 119 -7.21 -1.48 -17.08
N GLN A 120 -6.53 -0.37 -17.37
CA GLN A 120 -5.34 -0.36 -18.25
C GLN A 120 -4.01 -0.19 -17.51
N LEU A 121 -4.04 0.20 -16.24
CA LEU A 121 -2.85 0.35 -15.40
C LEU A 121 -3.21 0.17 -13.92
N VAL A 122 -2.34 -0.50 -13.19
CA VAL A 122 -2.46 -0.67 -11.73
C VAL A 122 -1.32 0.07 -11.03
N LEU A 123 -1.62 0.78 -9.95
CA LEU A 123 -0.63 1.40 -9.08
C LEU A 123 -0.65 0.76 -7.70
N ASP A 124 0.53 0.40 -7.21
CA ASP A 124 0.72 -0.13 -5.87
C ASP A 124 0.88 1.00 -4.85
N GLY A 125 -0.11 1.15 -3.97
CA GLY A 125 -0.08 2.04 -2.80
C GLY A 125 -0.08 1.27 -1.48
N THR A 126 0.24 -0.03 -1.50
CA THR A 126 0.15 -0.93 -0.34
C THR A 126 1.41 -0.88 0.53
N ASP A 127 1.25 -1.24 1.80
CA ASP A 127 2.31 -1.20 2.81
C ASP A 127 2.76 -2.58 3.30
N ASN A 128 2.18 -3.67 2.78
CA ASN A 128 2.50 -5.04 3.18
C ASN A 128 2.97 -5.91 1.98
N ALA A 129 3.99 -6.74 2.21
CA ALA A 129 4.64 -7.52 1.17
C ALA A 129 3.71 -8.54 0.50
N GLN A 130 2.80 -9.15 1.26
CA GLN A 130 1.90 -10.18 0.74
C GLN A 130 0.93 -9.63 -0.32
N THR A 131 0.31 -8.48 -0.05
CA THR A 131 -0.59 -7.82 -1.00
C THR A 131 0.16 -7.37 -2.25
N ARG A 132 1.41 -6.88 -2.11
CA ARG A 132 2.27 -6.50 -3.26
C ARG A 132 2.54 -7.67 -4.20
N LEU A 133 2.93 -8.82 -3.63
CA LEU A 133 3.18 -10.03 -4.41
C LEU A 133 1.91 -10.54 -5.10
N LEU A 134 0.80 -10.61 -4.36
CA LEU A 134 -0.50 -11.00 -4.89
C LEU A 134 -0.95 -10.07 -6.04
N LEU A 135 -0.81 -8.75 -5.86
CA LEU A 135 -1.17 -7.76 -6.86
C LEU A 135 -0.32 -7.91 -8.13
N SER A 136 1.00 -8.06 -7.97
CA SER A 136 1.91 -8.29 -9.10
C SER A 136 1.55 -9.56 -9.87
N GLU A 137 1.28 -10.66 -9.17
CA GLU A 137 0.91 -11.93 -9.78
C GLU A 137 -0.42 -11.82 -10.56
N ALA A 138 -1.44 -11.19 -9.97
CA ALA A 138 -2.72 -10.97 -10.62
C ALA A 138 -2.60 -10.07 -11.86
N CYS A 139 -1.75 -9.04 -11.81
CA CYS A 139 -1.48 -8.17 -12.96
C CYS A 139 -0.77 -8.93 -14.08
N TYR A 140 0.28 -9.71 -13.76
CA TYR A 140 1.04 -10.48 -14.73
C TYR A 140 0.20 -11.54 -15.45
N ARG A 141 -0.64 -12.27 -14.72
CA ARG A 141 -1.57 -13.24 -15.31
C ARG A 141 -2.57 -12.63 -16.29
N ARG A 142 -2.84 -11.32 -16.17
CA ARG A 142 -3.79 -10.59 -17.02
C ARG A 142 -3.13 -9.74 -18.10
N GLY A 143 -1.79 -9.75 -18.18
CA GLY A 143 -1.06 -8.86 -19.07
C GLY A 143 -1.23 -7.37 -18.71
N LEU A 144 -1.50 -7.06 -17.45
CA LEU A 144 -1.67 -5.69 -16.97
C LEU A 144 -0.36 -5.13 -16.40
N PRO A 145 0.05 -3.92 -16.79
CA PRO A 145 1.19 -3.25 -16.20
C PRO A 145 0.91 -2.82 -14.75
N LEU A 146 1.92 -2.93 -13.90
CA LEU A 146 1.89 -2.52 -12.50
C LEU A 146 3.01 -1.51 -12.22
N VAL A 147 2.66 -0.34 -11.69
CA VAL A 147 3.66 0.59 -11.14
C VAL A 147 3.86 0.30 -9.67
N TYR A 148 4.95 -0.40 -9.37
CA TYR A 148 5.38 -0.77 -8.03
C TYR A 148 5.93 0.44 -7.25
N GLY A 149 5.65 0.48 -5.96
CA GLY A 149 6.14 1.49 -5.02
C GLY A 149 6.33 0.91 -3.61
N GLY A 150 7.46 1.25 -2.99
CA GLY A 150 7.73 0.92 -1.58
C GLY A 150 8.42 2.09 -0.89
N VAL A 151 8.08 2.34 0.37
CA VAL A 151 8.68 3.43 1.16
C VAL A 151 8.76 3.03 2.63
N ALA A 152 9.87 3.34 3.29
CA ALA A 152 10.06 3.17 4.73
C ALA A 152 11.16 4.13 5.22
N GLY A 153 11.01 4.67 6.42
CA GLY A 153 11.90 5.70 6.94
C GLY A 153 11.96 6.91 6.01
N SER A 154 13.17 7.24 5.56
CA SER A 154 13.46 8.27 4.56
C SER A 154 13.76 7.73 3.15
N GLY A 155 13.69 6.41 2.95
CA GLY A 155 14.02 5.73 1.72
C GLY A 155 12.80 5.17 0.98
N GLY A 156 12.98 4.88 -0.30
CA GLY A 156 11.92 4.32 -1.13
C GLY A 156 12.40 3.74 -2.44
N MET A 157 11.49 3.08 -3.14
CA MET A 157 11.73 2.43 -4.42
C MET A 157 10.51 2.46 -5.34
N SER A 158 10.75 2.50 -6.64
CA SER A 158 9.71 2.44 -7.66
C SER A 158 10.20 1.76 -8.94
N ALA A 159 9.31 0.98 -9.57
CA ALA A 159 9.54 0.37 -10.87
C ALA A 159 8.22 0.25 -11.64
N LEU A 160 8.28 0.33 -12.97
CA LEU A 160 7.19 -0.12 -13.85
C LEU A 160 7.44 -1.58 -14.21
N LEU A 161 6.50 -2.45 -13.83
CA LEU A 161 6.54 -3.88 -14.11
C LEU A 161 5.55 -4.18 -15.23
N GLU A 162 6.07 -4.58 -16.39
CA GLU A 162 5.30 -4.80 -17.61
C GLU A 162 5.37 -6.27 -18.03
N PRO A 163 4.24 -7.00 -18.03
CA PRO A 163 4.20 -8.39 -18.42
C PRO A 163 4.73 -8.61 -19.84
N GLY A 164 5.58 -9.63 -20.01
CA GLY A 164 6.24 -9.94 -21.29
C GLY A 164 7.42 -9.04 -21.66
N ARG A 165 7.76 -8.02 -20.84
CA ARG A 165 8.92 -7.14 -21.08
C ARG A 165 9.85 -7.00 -19.88
N THR A 166 9.34 -7.09 -18.67
CA THR A 166 10.14 -7.04 -17.43
C THR A 166 9.82 -8.21 -16.52
N ALA A 167 10.76 -8.56 -15.64
CA ALA A 167 10.53 -9.46 -14.53
C ALA A 167 9.37 -9.01 -13.62
N CYS A 168 8.59 -9.97 -13.11
CA CYS A 168 7.56 -9.70 -12.10
C CYS A 168 8.19 -9.36 -10.74
N LEU A 169 7.37 -8.89 -9.79
CA LEU A 169 7.87 -8.51 -8.46
C LEU A 169 8.55 -9.69 -7.74
N ARG A 170 8.03 -10.92 -7.87
CA ARG A 170 8.62 -12.12 -7.27
C ARG A 170 10.06 -12.37 -7.73
N CYS A 171 10.38 -12.08 -8.99
CA CYS A 171 11.75 -12.16 -9.50
C CYS A 171 12.65 -11.04 -8.95
N LEU A 172 12.08 -9.89 -8.56
CA LEU A 172 12.83 -8.77 -7.99
C LEU A 172 13.16 -8.95 -6.52
N ILE A 173 12.19 -9.41 -5.72
CA ILE A 173 12.29 -9.43 -4.25
C ILE A 173 12.35 -10.85 -3.66
N GLY A 174 12.25 -11.89 -4.48
CA GLY A 174 12.25 -13.29 -4.05
C GLY A 174 10.85 -13.88 -3.83
N ALA A 175 10.78 -15.21 -3.75
CA ALA A 175 9.55 -15.95 -3.51
C ALA A 175 9.07 -15.85 -2.05
N ASP A 176 10.03 -15.85 -1.15
CA ASP A 176 9.88 -15.48 0.24
C ASP A 176 10.38 -14.05 0.30
N ALA A 177 9.48 -13.06 0.11
CA ALA A 177 9.86 -11.68 0.40
C ALA A 177 10.33 -11.71 1.85
N PRO A 178 11.63 -11.57 2.13
CA PRO A 178 12.06 -11.58 3.51
C PRO A 178 11.32 -10.39 4.11
N GLU A 179 10.63 -10.61 5.24
CA GLU A 179 10.57 -9.53 6.21
C GLU A 179 11.97 -8.96 6.28
N SER A 180 12.11 -7.64 6.27
CA SER A 180 13.43 -7.01 6.27
C SER A 180 14.36 -7.76 7.23
N PRO A 181 15.68 -7.85 7.00
CA PRO A 181 16.57 -8.74 7.78
C PRO A 181 16.38 -8.71 9.31
N ASP A 182 15.81 -7.63 9.84
CA ASP A 182 15.48 -7.39 11.25
C ASP A 182 13.97 -7.50 11.62
N GLY A 183 13.08 -7.86 10.69
CA GLY A 183 11.61 -7.93 10.85
C GLY A 183 10.92 -6.56 10.86
N LEU A 184 11.62 -5.51 10.46
CA LEU A 184 11.18 -4.13 10.50
C LEU A 184 10.21 -3.78 9.34
N THR A 185 9.10 -3.11 9.67
CA THR A 185 8.07 -2.62 8.75
C THR A 185 8.12 -1.11 8.62
N CYS A 186 7.35 -0.52 7.68
CA CYS A 186 7.17 0.93 7.57
C CYS A 186 6.68 1.57 8.89
N GLU A 187 6.03 0.80 9.76
CA GLU A 187 5.50 1.26 11.03
C GLU A 187 6.54 1.17 12.15
N SER A 188 7.36 0.10 12.18
CA SER A 188 8.44 -0.01 13.17
C SER A 188 9.68 0.81 12.82
N LEU A 189 9.93 1.08 11.53
CA LEU A 189 10.95 2.04 11.06
C LEU A 189 10.46 3.49 11.11
N GLY A 190 9.15 3.69 11.19
CA GLY A 190 8.52 4.95 10.86
C GLY A 190 8.64 5.29 9.37
N VAL A 191 8.04 6.40 8.99
CA VAL A 191 8.12 6.94 7.62
C VAL A 191 7.85 8.43 7.62
N ILE A 192 8.62 9.18 6.84
CA ILE A 192 8.45 10.63 6.69
C ILE A 192 7.65 10.97 5.43
N GLY A 193 6.79 11.97 5.51
CA GLY A 193 5.97 12.45 4.38
C GLY A 193 6.76 12.72 3.08
N PRO A 194 7.93 13.39 3.11
CA PRO A 194 8.70 13.64 1.89
C PRO A 194 9.14 12.37 1.14
N ALA A 195 9.47 11.29 1.84
CA ALA A 195 9.82 10.02 1.20
C ALA A 195 8.61 9.40 0.49
N VAL A 196 7.42 9.51 1.10
CA VAL A 196 6.15 9.08 0.49
C VAL A 196 5.91 9.85 -0.80
N GLU A 197 5.98 11.19 -0.75
CA GLU A 197 5.69 12.04 -1.89
C GLU A 197 6.73 11.87 -3.02
N PHE A 198 8.00 11.64 -2.68
CA PHE A 198 9.04 11.37 -3.68
C PHE A 198 8.80 10.02 -4.40
N THR A 199 8.45 8.96 -3.66
CA THR A 199 8.06 7.68 -4.27
C THR A 199 6.79 7.82 -5.11
N ALA A 200 5.77 8.51 -4.61
CA ALA A 200 4.52 8.72 -5.34
C ALA A 200 4.75 9.52 -6.63
N ALA A 201 5.61 10.53 -6.62
CA ALA A 201 5.99 11.29 -7.81
C ALA A 201 6.70 10.40 -8.85
N LEU A 202 7.59 9.51 -8.42
CA LEU A 202 8.26 8.55 -9.33
C LEU A 202 7.27 7.59 -9.99
N GLN A 203 6.28 7.10 -9.24
CA GLN A 203 5.23 6.21 -9.74
C GLN A 203 4.26 6.96 -10.67
N ALA A 204 3.78 8.13 -10.26
CA ALA A 204 2.85 8.95 -11.03
C ALA A 204 3.46 9.37 -12.38
N ALA A 205 4.76 9.68 -12.43
CA ALA A 205 5.45 9.98 -13.67
C ALA A 205 5.42 8.80 -14.67
N GLU A 206 5.67 7.58 -14.23
CA GLU A 206 5.58 6.39 -15.10
C GLU A 206 4.14 6.10 -15.53
N ALA A 207 3.18 6.32 -14.63
CA ALA A 207 1.76 6.19 -14.96
C ALA A 207 1.35 7.17 -16.07
N LEU A 208 1.73 8.44 -15.97
CA LEU A 208 1.38 9.44 -16.99
C LEU A 208 2.04 9.14 -18.34
N LYS A 209 3.31 8.71 -18.35
CA LYS A 209 4.00 8.28 -19.58
C LYS A 209 3.29 7.10 -20.24
N TRP A 210 2.94 6.08 -19.45
CA TRP A 210 2.23 4.89 -19.92
C TRP A 210 0.89 5.27 -20.57
N LEU A 211 0.08 6.06 -19.85
CA LEU A 211 -1.26 6.44 -20.28
C LEU A 211 -1.24 7.40 -21.48
N ALA A 212 -0.29 8.33 -21.53
CA ALA A 212 -0.06 9.19 -22.70
C ALA A 212 0.46 8.40 -23.92
N GLY A 213 1.05 7.22 -23.69
CA GLY A 213 1.60 6.34 -24.71
C GLY A 213 3.01 6.64 -25.15
N ASP A 214 3.77 7.35 -24.30
CA ASP A 214 5.17 7.65 -24.55
C ASP A 214 6.05 6.47 -24.09
N ALA A 215 6.00 5.38 -24.84
CA ALA A 215 6.74 4.15 -24.52
C ALA A 215 8.26 4.33 -24.51
N ALA A 216 8.79 5.35 -25.19
CA ALA A 216 10.21 5.65 -25.25
C ALA A 216 10.71 6.34 -23.97
N ALA A 217 9.84 7.05 -23.25
CA ALA A 217 10.17 7.73 -22.00
C ALA A 217 10.08 6.83 -20.75
N LEU A 218 9.51 5.62 -20.87
CA LEU A 218 9.33 4.69 -19.76
C LEU A 218 10.66 4.16 -19.25
N ARG A 219 10.82 4.14 -17.92
CA ARG A 219 11.98 3.52 -17.28
C ARG A 219 11.86 2.00 -17.34
N ARG A 220 13.00 1.32 -17.50
CA ARG A 220 13.13 -0.15 -17.41
C ARG A 220 14.01 -0.54 -16.23
N THR A 221 13.88 0.23 -15.16
CA THR A 221 14.80 0.24 -14.05
C THR A 221 14.01 0.27 -12.74
N LEU A 222 14.62 -0.31 -11.71
CA LEU A 222 14.25 -0.08 -10.32
C LEU A 222 15.00 1.16 -9.85
N VAL A 223 14.27 2.21 -9.52
CA VAL A 223 14.84 3.37 -8.82
C VAL A 223 14.74 3.11 -7.34
N ALA A 224 15.84 3.27 -6.61
CA ALA A 224 15.90 3.22 -5.16
C ALA A 224 16.61 4.48 -4.64
N PHE A 225 16.09 5.07 -3.58
CA PHE A 225 16.65 6.28 -3.00
C PHE A 225 16.65 6.24 -1.47
N GLU A 226 17.50 7.10 -0.91
CA GLU A 226 17.52 7.51 0.49
C GLU A 226 17.46 9.05 0.49
N LEU A 227 16.63 9.67 1.33
CA LEU A 227 16.59 11.14 1.44
C LEU A 227 17.48 11.64 2.58
N TRP A 228 17.76 10.79 3.57
CA TRP A 228 18.49 11.18 4.78
C TRP A 228 19.55 10.14 5.16
N PRO A 229 20.78 10.21 4.58
CA PRO A 229 21.30 11.23 3.66
C PRO A 229 20.82 11.04 2.21
N PHE A 230 20.88 12.09 1.39
CA PHE A 230 20.40 12.02 0.01
C PHE A 230 21.29 11.13 -0.88
N GLY A 231 20.69 10.12 -1.51
CA GLY A 231 21.32 9.29 -2.51
C GLY A 231 20.28 8.58 -3.38
N LEU A 232 20.56 8.45 -4.68
CA LEU A 232 19.68 7.81 -5.64
C LEU A 232 20.46 6.84 -6.53
N ARG A 233 19.90 5.63 -6.69
CA ARG A 233 20.43 4.57 -7.54
C ARG A 233 19.34 4.11 -8.50
N GLU A 234 19.74 3.92 -9.74
CA GLU A 234 18.92 3.33 -10.77
C GLU A 234 19.56 2.02 -11.19
N LEU A 235 18.80 0.93 -11.11
CA LEU A 235 19.25 -0.43 -11.36
C LEU A 235 18.43 -1.02 -12.52
N ALA A 236 19.07 -1.66 -13.49
CA ALA A 236 18.35 -2.36 -14.54
C ALA A 236 17.44 -3.44 -13.95
N LEU A 237 16.21 -3.54 -14.44
CA LEU A 237 15.34 -4.65 -14.05
C LEU A 237 15.89 -5.95 -14.66
N PRO A 238 15.93 -7.06 -13.89
CA PRO A 238 16.28 -8.37 -14.43
C PRO A 238 15.25 -8.82 -15.47
N GLU A 239 15.68 -9.76 -16.30
CA GLU A 239 14.79 -10.49 -17.20
C GLU A 239 13.88 -11.44 -16.40
N PRO A 240 12.70 -11.80 -16.94
CA PRO A 240 11.88 -12.87 -16.37
C PRO A 240 12.71 -14.14 -16.17
N ALA A 241 12.69 -14.73 -14.98
CA ALA A 241 13.31 -16.03 -14.76
C ALA A 241 12.50 -17.12 -15.46
N ASP A 242 13.18 -18.02 -16.18
CA ASP A 242 12.54 -19.09 -16.97
C ASP A 242 11.65 -20.01 -16.13
N ASP A 243 12.04 -20.25 -14.89
CA ASP A 243 11.35 -21.10 -13.90
C ASP A 243 10.34 -20.33 -13.03
N CYS A 244 10.15 -19.03 -13.25
CA CYS A 244 9.22 -18.24 -12.45
C CYS A 244 7.77 -18.72 -12.69
N PRO A 245 7.00 -19.11 -11.65
CA PRO A 245 5.62 -19.57 -11.82
C PRO A 245 4.64 -18.46 -12.23
N VAL A 246 5.11 -17.21 -12.26
CA VAL A 246 4.29 -16.03 -12.60
C VAL A 246 4.64 -15.49 -13.99
N CYS A 247 5.93 -15.35 -14.31
CA CYS A 247 6.39 -14.75 -15.56
C CYS A 247 7.28 -15.66 -16.42
N GLY A 248 7.58 -16.88 -15.98
CA GLY A 248 8.30 -17.89 -16.75
C GLY A 248 7.40 -18.52 -17.82
N GLY A 249 7.91 -18.66 -19.04
CA GLY A 249 7.20 -19.27 -20.17
C GLY A 249 6.75 -18.32 -21.28
N GLY A 250 7.00 -17.01 -21.19
CA GLY A 250 6.78 -16.04 -22.27
C GLY A 250 8.11 -15.55 -22.84
N GLY A 251 8.54 -16.11 -23.98
CA GLY A 251 9.83 -15.83 -24.59
C GLY A 251 10.14 -14.33 -24.72
N CYS A 252 11.19 -13.89 -24.04
CA CYS A 252 11.78 -12.57 -24.22
C CYS A 252 13.27 -12.79 -24.52
N SER A 253 13.72 -12.38 -25.72
CA SER A 253 15.12 -12.53 -26.12
C SER A 253 15.96 -11.33 -25.68
N ALA A 254 17.03 -11.65 -24.94
CA ALA A 254 18.35 -11.03 -24.88
C ALA A 254 18.54 -9.60 -24.33
N VAL A 255 19.00 -9.60 -23.06
CA VAL A 255 20.10 -8.91 -22.37
C VAL A 255 20.23 -7.40 -22.59
N ALA A 256 19.90 -6.63 -21.55
CA ALA A 256 20.49 -5.31 -21.31
C ALA A 256 21.47 -5.38 -20.12
N ALA A 257 22.71 -4.96 -20.35
CA ALA A 257 23.72 -4.85 -19.31
C ALA A 257 23.28 -3.90 -18.17
N PRO A 258 23.73 -4.12 -16.92
CA PRO A 258 23.41 -3.24 -15.80
C PRO A 258 23.90 -1.82 -16.08
N VAL A 259 22.97 -0.87 -16.12
CA VAL A 259 23.30 0.55 -16.13
C VAL A 259 23.22 1.03 -14.67
N GLU A 260 24.33 0.97 -13.94
CA GLU A 260 24.42 1.58 -12.62
C GLU A 260 24.65 3.10 -12.82
N ARG A 261 23.57 3.88 -12.85
CA ARG A 261 23.67 5.35 -12.80
C ARG A 261 23.55 5.78 -11.35
N ARG A 262 24.68 6.16 -10.75
CA ARG A 262 24.69 6.89 -9.48
C ARG A 262 24.55 8.37 -9.78
N TYR A 263 23.46 8.97 -9.30
CA TYR A 263 23.39 10.42 -9.20
C TYR A 263 24.11 10.81 -7.90
N THR A 264 25.42 10.99 -7.98
CA THR A 264 26.15 11.70 -6.94
C THR A 264 25.84 13.18 -7.13
N GLY A 265 25.27 13.82 -6.12
CA GLY A 265 25.00 15.26 -6.13
C GLY A 265 26.23 16.04 -6.58
N MET A 266 26.01 17.13 -7.31
CA MET A 266 27.06 18.05 -7.77
C MET A 266 27.98 18.43 -6.61
N ALA A 267 29.12 17.75 -6.51
CA ALA A 267 30.27 18.27 -5.79
C ALA A 267 31.01 19.19 -6.75
N GLU A 268 30.90 20.49 -6.43
CA GLU A 268 31.74 21.61 -6.87
C GLU A 268 31.59 22.10 -8.31
N ALA A 269 30.93 23.25 -8.43
CA ALA A 269 30.99 24.12 -9.59
C ALA A 269 32.43 24.63 -9.78
N GLY A 270 33.08 24.23 -10.88
CA GLY A 270 34.40 24.71 -11.25
C GLY A 270 34.73 24.53 -12.74
N GLY A 271 34.15 25.38 -13.59
CA GLY A 271 34.70 25.78 -14.92
C GLY A 271 34.81 24.72 -16.05
N PRO A 272 34.86 25.14 -17.33
CA PRO A 272 34.58 24.25 -18.46
C PRO A 272 35.86 23.64 -19.04
N ALA A 273 35.96 22.31 -19.07
CA ALA A 273 36.80 21.62 -20.04
C ALA A 273 36.45 20.14 -20.20
N ALA A 274 36.31 19.76 -21.48
CA ALA A 274 36.65 18.47 -22.06
C ALA A 274 35.86 17.21 -21.62
N ARG A 275 35.06 16.77 -22.59
CA ARG A 275 34.73 15.35 -22.83
C ARG A 275 36.03 14.53 -22.83
N THR A 276 36.07 13.45 -22.06
CA THR A 276 36.60 12.14 -22.49
C THR A 276 36.13 11.08 -21.51
N ALA A 277 35.62 9.98 -22.06
CA ALA A 277 35.34 8.76 -21.35
C ALA A 277 36.65 8.12 -20.87
N GLU A 278 36.69 7.61 -19.65
CA GLU A 278 37.63 6.56 -19.28
C GLU A 278 37.00 5.64 -18.22
N GLN A 279 36.78 4.40 -18.64
CA GLN A 279 36.44 3.26 -17.79
C GLN A 279 37.70 2.86 -17.02
N ARG A 280 37.63 2.81 -15.69
CA ARG A 280 38.55 2.00 -14.88
C ARG A 280 37.78 1.36 -13.73
N ALA A 281 37.72 0.03 -13.76
CA ALA A 281 37.38 -0.79 -12.61
C ALA A 281 38.58 -0.86 -11.65
N PRO A 282 38.36 -1.01 -10.34
CA PRO A 282 39.31 -1.71 -9.49
C PRO A 282 38.68 -2.97 -8.92
N THR A 283 39.33 -4.09 -9.21
CA THR A 283 39.30 -5.32 -8.42
C THR A 283 39.89 -5.03 -7.04
N ALA A 284 39.16 -5.33 -5.95
CA ALA A 284 39.76 -5.56 -4.65
C ALA A 284 38.93 -6.56 -3.84
N ARG A 285 39.60 -7.66 -3.47
CA ARG A 285 39.11 -8.77 -2.66
C ARG A 285 38.79 -8.28 -1.24
N LEU A 286 37.66 -8.70 -0.68
CA LEU A 286 37.40 -8.61 0.75
C LEU A 286 38.17 -9.73 1.46
N ALA A 287 39.20 -9.34 2.23
CA ALA A 287 39.88 -10.15 3.24
C ALA A 287 39.93 -9.33 4.53
N GLY A 288 39.80 -10.01 5.68
CA GLY A 288 39.28 -9.44 6.93
C GLY A 288 40.26 -8.72 7.87
N HIS A 289 39.62 -8.07 8.86
CA HIS A 289 40.02 -7.74 10.26
C HIS A 289 41.32 -6.91 10.47
N PRO A 290 41.57 -6.24 11.63
CA PRO A 290 40.91 -6.33 12.94
C PRO A 290 40.63 -5.00 13.68
N VAL A 291 40.07 -5.17 14.88
CA VAL A 291 39.87 -4.30 16.04
C VAL A 291 41.00 -3.28 16.30
N GLY A 292 40.62 -2.05 16.66
CA GLY A 292 41.49 -1.03 17.26
C GLY A 292 40.78 -0.31 18.41
N HIS A 293 41.29 -0.50 19.62
CA HIS A 293 40.85 0.13 20.86
C HIS A 293 41.03 1.66 20.84
N GLY A 294 40.06 2.37 21.40
CA GLY A 294 40.14 3.80 21.69
C GLY A 294 39.13 4.17 22.77
N GLU A 295 39.59 4.15 24.02
CA GLU A 295 38.84 4.52 25.22
C GLU A 295 38.33 5.96 25.14
N ARG A 296 37.02 6.17 25.36
CA ARG A 296 36.49 7.31 26.14
C ARG A 296 35.26 6.86 26.91
N ALA A 297 35.37 7.01 28.21
CA ALA A 297 34.38 6.70 29.22
C ALA A 297 33.28 7.77 29.30
N GLU A 298 32.23 7.38 30.03
CA GLU A 298 31.19 8.22 30.68
C GLU A 298 29.94 8.56 29.85
N SER A 299 28.93 7.67 29.91
CA SER A 299 27.61 7.97 30.49
C SER A 299 26.59 6.83 30.22
N GLU A 300 26.70 5.75 30.97
CA GLU A 300 25.63 4.75 31.11
C GLU A 300 25.15 4.73 32.56
N GLU A 301 24.00 5.37 32.85
CA GLU A 301 23.16 4.93 33.95
C GLU A 301 21.69 5.29 33.69
N ARG A 302 20.82 4.27 33.81
CA ARG A 302 19.37 4.22 33.58
C ARG A 302 19.05 3.90 32.11
N VAL A 303 18.61 2.70 31.72
CA VAL A 303 17.49 1.93 32.29
C VAL A 303 17.70 0.44 31.96
N ALA A 304 18.07 -0.36 32.95
CA ALA A 304 17.81 -1.79 32.95
C ALA A 304 16.70 -2.06 33.97
N LYS A 305 15.50 -2.38 33.49
CA LYS A 305 14.48 -3.23 34.16
C LYS A 305 13.18 -3.24 33.34
N ARG A 306 13.06 -4.22 32.45
CA ARG A 306 11.85 -5.04 32.23
C ARG A 306 12.24 -6.23 31.37
N ARG A 307 12.56 -7.35 32.04
CA ARG A 307 12.39 -8.70 31.48
C ARG A 307 10.90 -9.05 31.56
N ASP A 308 10.51 -9.99 30.70
CA ASP A 308 9.17 -10.53 30.44
C ASP A 308 8.25 -9.67 29.57
N ALA A 309 8.47 -9.77 28.26
CA ALA A 309 7.38 -9.85 27.31
C ALA A 309 7.66 -11.03 26.36
N ARG A 310 6.70 -11.94 26.24
CA ARG A 310 6.73 -13.07 25.32
C ARG A 310 6.97 -12.52 23.90
N SER A 311 7.90 -13.13 23.18
CA SER A 311 8.17 -12.79 21.79
C SER A 311 6.91 -13.00 20.97
N ALA A 312 6.28 -11.90 20.54
CA ALA A 312 5.20 -11.92 19.56
C ALA A 312 5.75 -12.48 18.23
N PRO A 313 4.94 -13.25 17.48
CA PRO A 313 5.34 -13.71 16.16
C PRO A 313 5.56 -12.50 15.24
N ARG A 314 6.66 -12.54 14.50
CA ARG A 314 7.09 -11.50 13.57
C ARG A 314 6.58 -11.92 12.20
N GLY A 315 5.57 -11.19 11.73
CA GLY A 315 4.82 -11.43 10.50
C GLY A 315 3.32 -11.56 10.66
N GLU A 316 2.58 -11.31 9.56
CA GLU A 316 1.12 -11.50 9.54
C GLU A 316 0.82 -12.99 9.77
N THR A 317 0.58 -13.33 11.03
CA THR A 317 0.35 -14.70 11.46
C THR A 317 -1.14 -14.96 11.40
N THR A 318 -1.53 -15.94 10.60
CA THR A 318 -2.92 -16.40 10.51
C THR A 318 -3.16 -17.52 11.51
N VAL A 319 -4.16 -17.37 12.36
CA VAL A 319 -4.65 -18.42 13.27
C VAL A 319 -6.07 -18.82 12.85
N ARG A 320 -6.33 -20.13 12.73
CA ARG A 320 -7.64 -20.71 12.40
C ARG A 320 -8.21 -21.42 13.63
N SER A 321 -9.50 -21.29 13.89
CA SER A 321 -10.21 -22.20 14.80
C SER A 321 -10.65 -23.47 14.04
N ASP A 322 -10.64 -24.65 14.67
CA ASP A 322 -10.74 -25.98 14.03
C ASP A 322 -11.96 -26.22 13.09
N GLY A 323 -11.65 -26.91 11.96
CA GLY A 323 -12.28 -27.03 10.63
C GLY A 323 -13.81 -27.17 10.42
N GLN A 324 -14.39 -26.24 9.62
CA GLN A 324 -15.56 -26.29 8.70
C GLN A 324 -15.67 -24.97 7.88
N PRO A 325 -16.27 -24.95 6.67
CA PRO A 325 -16.43 -23.73 5.86
C PRO A 325 -17.41 -22.73 6.51
N GLY A 326 -17.04 -21.44 6.58
CA GLY A 326 -17.72 -20.40 7.39
C GLY A 326 -16.96 -19.98 8.65
N GLN A 327 -15.65 -20.18 8.67
CA GLN A 327 -14.83 -20.07 9.88
C GLN A 327 -14.28 -18.69 10.19
N THR A 328 -14.28 -18.40 11.49
CA THR A 328 -13.56 -17.26 12.06
C THR A 328 -12.05 -17.42 11.88
N GLN A 329 -11.41 -16.45 11.24
CA GLN A 329 -9.96 -16.40 11.04
C GLN A 329 -9.39 -15.14 11.68
N ALA A 330 -8.25 -15.25 12.35
CA ALA A 330 -7.52 -14.10 12.87
C ALA A 330 -6.20 -13.89 12.11
N THR A 331 -5.91 -12.65 11.73
CA THR A 331 -4.66 -12.22 11.11
C THR A 331 -4.09 -11.05 11.91
N VAL A 332 -2.90 -11.23 12.47
CA VAL A 332 -2.19 -10.15 13.17
C VAL A 332 -1.71 -9.13 12.13
N LEU A 333 -2.06 -7.86 12.28
CA LEU A 333 -1.62 -6.80 11.37
C LEU A 333 -0.30 -6.22 11.88
N CYS A 334 0.76 -6.38 11.08
CA CYS A 334 2.10 -5.98 11.48
C CYS A 334 2.17 -4.50 11.87
N GLY A 335 2.80 -4.19 13.01
CA GLY A 335 3.11 -2.83 13.45
C GLY A 335 1.99 -2.07 14.15
N ARG A 336 0.75 -2.60 14.20
CA ARG A 336 -0.45 -1.82 14.59
C ARG A 336 -1.02 -2.15 15.96
N ASP A 337 -0.40 -3.05 16.74
CA ASP A 337 -1.05 -3.71 17.89
C ASP A 337 -2.51 -4.03 17.59
N THR A 338 -2.77 -4.56 16.39
CA THR A 338 -4.11 -4.78 15.88
C THR A 338 -4.20 -6.16 15.27
N VAL A 339 -5.27 -6.89 15.57
CA VAL A 339 -5.60 -8.15 14.93
C VAL A 339 -6.90 -7.99 14.14
N GLN A 340 -6.89 -8.40 12.87
CA GLN A 340 -8.12 -8.55 12.09
C GLN A 340 -8.71 -9.93 12.35
N VAL A 341 -9.96 -9.97 12.77
CA VAL A 341 -10.78 -11.18 12.86
C VAL A 341 -11.83 -11.14 11.76
N THR A 342 -11.84 -12.13 10.87
CA THR A 342 -12.86 -12.29 9.83
C THR A 342 -13.84 -13.36 10.30
N LEU A 343 -15.09 -12.98 10.55
CA LEU A 343 -16.12 -13.87 11.11
C LEU A 343 -16.76 -14.81 10.07
N GLY A 344 -16.56 -14.54 8.77
CA GLY A 344 -17.17 -15.33 7.69
C GLY A 344 -18.67 -15.06 7.47
N VAL A 345 -19.28 -14.16 8.24
CA VAL A 345 -20.69 -13.74 8.13
C VAL A 345 -20.81 -12.21 8.15
N PRO A 346 -21.72 -11.61 7.36
CA PRO A 346 -21.92 -10.17 7.35
C PRO A 346 -22.52 -9.67 8.66
N LEU A 347 -22.25 -8.41 9.00
CA LEU A 347 -22.73 -7.77 10.23
C LEU A 347 -23.73 -6.65 9.92
N ALA A 348 -24.92 -6.74 10.50
CA ALA A 348 -25.89 -5.65 10.51
C ALA A 348 -25.39 -4.53 11.45
N LEU A 349 -24.62 -3.58 10.92
CA LEU A 349 -23.91 -2.57 11.71
C LEU A 349 -24.81 -1.79 12.67
N ARG A 350 -26.01 -1.41 12.24
CA ARG A 350 -26.95 -0.69 13.11
C ARG A 350 -27.32 -1.51 14.36
N GLU A 351 -27.68 -2.77 14.17
CA GLU A 351 -28.06 -3.67 15.28
C GLU A 351 -26.87 -3.95 16.19
N TRP A 352 -25.69 -4.14 15.61
CA TRP A 352 -24.46 -4.34 16.39
C TRP A 352 -24.08 -3.11 17.22
N GLY A 353 -24.26 -1.90 16.68
CA GLY A 353 -24.10 -0.66 17.43
C GLY A 353 -25.02 -0.62 18.66
N GLU A 354 -26.32 -0.89 18.47
CA GLU A 354 -27.31 -0.93 19.55
C GLU A 354 -26.97 -2.01 20.61
N ARG A 355 -26.55 -3.20 20.17
CA ARG A 355 -26.12 -4.30 21.05
C ARG A 355 -24.87 -3.98 21.88
N LEU A 356 -23.93 -3.23 21.33
CA LEU A 356 -22.70 -2.83 22.03
C LEU A 356 -22.97 -1.70 23.04
N VAL A 357 -23.85 -0.75 22.69
CA VAL A 357 -24.34 0.28 23.63
C VAL A 357 -25.11 -0.37 24.79
N ALA A 358 -25.97 -1.35 24.51
CA ALA A 358 -26.70 -2.09 25.55
C ALA A 358 -25.79 -2.86 26.52
N ARG A 359 -24.55 -3.19 26.09
CA ARG A 359 -23.49 -3.76 26.94
C ARG A 359 -22.70 -2.71 27.73
N GLY A 360 -23.09 -1.44 27.64
CA GLY A 360 -22.48 -0.32 28.37
C GLY A 360 -21.14 0.14 27.77
N LEU A 361 -20.92 -0.10 26.48
CA LEU A 361 -19.72 0.38 25.77
C LEU A 361 -19.98 1.76 25.15
N GLU A 362 -18.93 2.59 25.09
CA GLU A 362 -18.95 3.80 24.28
C GLU A 362 -18.81 3.41 22.80
N VAL A 363 -19.77 3.84 21.97
CA VAL A 363 -19.86 3.43 20.58
C VAL A 363 -19.95 4.65 19.66
N ALA A 364 -19.10 4.67 18.64
CA ALA A 364 -19.20 5.56 17.50
C ALA A 364 -19.55 4.74 16.25
N ALA A 365 -20.55 5.16 15.48
CA ALA A 365 -21.00 4.42 14.31
C ALA A 365 -21.22 5.35 13.11
N ASN A 366 -20.95 4.82 11.91
CA ASN A 366 -21.27 5.44 10.64
C ASN A 366 -21.82 4.35 9.68
N PRO A 367 -22.24 4.68 8.45
CA PRO A 367 -22.79 3.68 7.53
C PRO A 367 -21.83 2.54 7.14
N TYR A 368 -20.53 2.66 7.41
CA TYR A 368 -19.49 1.75 6.98
C TYR A 368 -18.89 0.91 8.11
N LEU A 369 -18.93 1.41 9.35
CA LEU A 369 -18.36 0.71 10.52
C LEU A 369 -19.03 1.09 11.84
N VAL A 370 -18.81 0.24 12.84
CA VAL A 370 -19.11 0.48 14.26
C VAL A 370 -17.83 0.34 15.06
N ARG A 371 -17.44 1.39 15.78
CA ARG A 371 -16.31 1.38 16.71
C ARG A 371 -16.83 1.37 18.15
N ALA A 372 -16.33 0.46 18.98
CA ALA A 372 -16.62 0.38 20.39
C ALA A 372 -15.33 0.43 21.23
N GLU A 373 -15.33 1.28 22.26
CA GLU A 373 -14.24 1.38 23.25
C GLU A 373 -14.49 0.38 24.38
N LEU A 374 -13.48 -0.42 24.70
CA LEU A 374 -13.48 -1.34 25.83
C LEU A 374 -12.91 -0.65 27.07
N LYS A 375 -13.32 -1.12 28.25
CA LYS A 375 -12.94 -0.53 29.55
C LYS A 375 -11.44 -0.55 29.84
N ASP A 376 -10.70 -1.42 29.18
CA ASP A 376 -9.24 -1.57 29.29
C ASP A 376 -8.47 -0.76 28.24
N GLY A 377 -9.16 0.11 27.48
CA GLY A 377 -8.56 0.98 26.47
C GLY A 377 -8.40 0.34 25.09
N ARG A 378 -8.80 -0.92 24.92
CA ARG A 378 -8.84 -1.58 23.61
C ARG A 378 -10.06 -1.17 22.80
N ARG A 379 -9.98 -1.36 21.48
CA ARG A 379 -11.03 -0.95 20.55
C ARG A 379 -11.46 -2.10 19.66
N LEU A 380 -12.77 -2.22 19.46
CA LEU A 380 -13.38 -3.11 18.46
C LEU A 380 -13.92 -2.27 17.32
N VAL A 381 -13.53 -2.57 16.08
CA VAL A 381 -14.06 -1.90 14.88
C VAL A 381 -14.69 -2.95 13.97
N LEU A 382 -16.00 -2.93 13.87
CA LEU A 382 -16.81 -3.88 13.11
C LEU A 382 -17.14 -3.30 11.73
N PHE A 383 -17.01 -4.13 10.69
CA PHE A 383 -17.35 -3.81 9.31
C PHE A 383 -18.51 -4.68 8.83
N GLY A 384 -19.31 -4.15 7.90
CA GLY A 384 -20.51 -4.84 7.41
C GLY A 384 -20.23 -6.17 6.70
N ASP A 385 -19.01 -6.36 6.19
CA ASP A 385 -18.54 -7.57 5.52
C ASP A 385 -18.11 -8.70 6.49
N GLY A 386 -18.23 -8.49 7.81
CA GLY A 386 -17.85 -9.48 8.81
C GLY A 386 -16.42 -9.36 9.33
N ARG A 387 -15.67 -8.34 8.91
CA ARG A 387 -14.37 -8.04 9.50
C ARG A 387 -14.53 -7.31 10.83
N VAL A 388 -13.68 -7.65 11.78
CA VAL A 388 -13.54 -6.98 13.08
C VAL A 388 -12.07 -6.67 13.30
N LEU A 389 -11.71 -5.41 13.51
CA LEU A 389 -10.36 -5.04 13.95
C LEU A 389 -10.36 -4.91 15.47
N VAL A 390 -9.50 -5.67 16.12
CA VAL A 390 -9.25 -5.60 17.57
C VAL A 390 -7.96 -4.84 17.79
N GLN A 391 -8.05 -3.57 18.19
CA GLN A 391 -6.89 -2.71 18.42
C GLN A 391 -6.49 -2.70 19.90
N GLY A 392 -5.18 -2.62 20.15
CA GLY A 392 -4.56 -2.73 21.46
C GLY A 392 -4.17 -4.16 21.84
N THR A 393 -4.01 -5.06 20.86
CA THR A 393 -3.45 -6.40 21.05
C THR A 393 -2.75 -6.90 19.79
N ALA A 394 -1.64 -7.63 19.97
CA ALA A 394 -0.97 -8.39 18.92
C ALA A 394 -1.22 -9.91 19.07
N ASP A 395 -2.05 -10.32 20.03
CA ASP A 395 -2.36 -11.73 20.32
C ASP A 395 -3.66 -12.15 19.62
N ALA A 396 -3.53 -13.05 18.65
CA ALA A 396 -4.65 -13.57 17.88
C ALA A 396 -5.68 -14.32 18.74
N GLN A 397 -5.26 -15.05 19.77
CA GLN A 397 -6.18 -15.79 20.66
C GLN A 397 -6.98 -14.82 21.53
N GLU A 398 -6.32 -13.76 22.01
CA GLU A 398 -6.99 -12.71 22.77
C GLU A 398 -8.02 -11.97 21.89
N ALA A 399 -7.65 -11.65 20.65
CA ALA A 399 -8.56 -11.03 19.70
C ALA A 399 -9.78 -11.91 19.38
N LEU A 400 -9.58 -13.21 19.18
CA LEU A 400 -10.67 -14.17 18.99
C LEU A 400 -11.58 -14.24 20.23
N ALA A 401 -11.01 -14.28 21.44
CA ALA A 401 -11.78 -14.30 22.69
C ALA A 401 -12.62 -13.02 22.87
N LEU A 402 -12.07 -11.85 22.54
CA LEU A 402 -12.80 -10.59 22.54
C LEU A 402 -13.94 -10.58 21.53
N CYS A 403 -13.70 -11.07 20.30
CA CYS A 403 -14.75 -11.19 19.30
C CYS A 403 -15.86 -12.16 19.75
N GLY A 404 -15.52 -13.31 20.30
CA GLY A 404 -16.50 -14.25 20.85
C GLY A 404 -17.32 -13.65 22.00
N LYS A 405 -16.71 -12.82 22.84
CA LYS A 405 -17.39 -12.17 23.97
C LYS A 405 -18.35 -11.05 23.55
N PHE A 406 -17.97 -10.24 22.55
CA PHE A 406 -18.68 -9.00 22.24
C PHE A 406 -19.44 -9.01 20.91
N VAL A 407 -19.02 -9.83 19.94
CA VAL A 407 -19.52 -9.85 18.55
C VAL A 407 -20.10 -11.21 18.15
N ASP A 408 -20.01 -12.23 19.01
CA ASP A 408 -20.57 -13.59 18.90
C ASP A 408 -21.10 -14.02 17.50
N PRO A 409 -20.31 -14.82 16.73
CA PRO A 409 -20.65 -15.26 15.38
C PRO A 409 -22.00 -16.00 15.27
N GLU A 410 -22.42 -16.72 16.30
CA GLU A 410 -23.67 -17.50 16.27
C GLU A 410 -24.90 -16.58 16.29
N THR A 411 -24.80 -15.43 16.97
CA THR A 411 -25.84 -14.40 16.98
C THR A 411 -25.76 -13.42 15.80
N ALA A 412 -24.64 -13.41 15.07
CA ALA A 412 -24.45 -12.60 13.86
C ALA A 412 -25.21 -13.20 12.65
N GLY A 413 -25.15 -14.52 12.47
CA GLY A 413 -25.86 -15.22 11.39
C GLY A 413 -27.38 -15.20 11.52
N ALA A 414 -27.91 -15.15 12.75
CA ALA A 414 -29.35 -15.14 13.02
C ALA A 414 -30.05 -13.82 12.63
N ALA A 415 -29.34 -12.69 12.66
CA ALA A 415 -29.90 -11.37 12.33
C ALA A 415 -30.12 -11.18 10.82
N ALA A 416 -29.20 -11.70 9.98
CA ALA A 416 -29.29 -11.55 8.52
C ALA A 416 -30.44 -12.35 7.89
N GLN A 417 -30.97 -13.38 8.57
CA GLN A 417 -32.06 -14.22 8.08
C GLN A 417 -33.46 -13.79 8.59
N GLY A 418 -33.54 -12.77 9.46
CA GLY A 418 -34.78 -12.35 10.14
C GLY A 418 -35.64 -11.32 9.40
N GLY A 419 -35.18 -10.74 8.28
CA GLY A 419 -35.86 -9.64 7.56
C GLY A 419 -37.10 -10.03 6.73
N GLY A 420 -37.51 -11.29 6.76
CA GLY A 420 -38.59 -11.85 5.94
C GLY A 420 -39.93 -12.01 6.65
N ARG A 421 -40.44 -10.98 7.35
CA ARG A 421 -41.87 -10.94 7.71
C ARG A 421 -42.52 -9.71 7.08
N ARG A 422 -43.16 -9.96 5.93
CA ARG A 422 -44.26 -9.13 5.42
C ARG A 422 -45.33 -9.07 6.50
N THR A 423 -45.48 -7.91 7.13
CA THR A 423 -46.71 -7.58 7.84
C THR A 423 -47.61 -6.88 6.83
N THR A 424 -48.49 -7.65 6.20
CA THR A 424 -49.78 -7.16 5.73
C THR A 424 -50.60 -6.75 6.96
N ILE A 425 -50.92 -5.46 7.07
CA ILE A 425 -52.28 -4.86 7.02
C ILE A 425 -52.08 -3.35 6.89
#